data_AF-A0AAV3XZS7-F1
#
_entry.id   AF-A0AAV3XZS7-F1
#
_cell.length_a   1.000
_cell.length_b   1.000
_cell.length_c   1.000
_cell.angle_alpha   90.00
_cell.angle_beta   90.00
_cell.angle_gamma   90.00
#
_symmetry.space_group_name_H-M   'P 1'
#
loop_
_entity.id
_entity.type
_entity.pdbx_description
1 polymer ?
#
loop_
_entity_poly.entity_id
_entity_poly.type
_entity_poly.pdbx_seq_one_letter_code
_entity_poly.pdbx_strand_id
1 'polypeptide(L)'
;MTQQSLQNLPIDIHYNKLLDWLVNRRHCTQQCQAILTVIRDKLTRAKEASEAENLTDVHVKELLAVPQLNYFQVKQLFEQLKKTDVGKKNLIGQFTSQSMKNWAEILKLYEKDGTYLAEAAQMIVRNVNYEVPAIKKQIAKCQQTQKECARKENEYMSSVADLQRQYTVSCKKLGIKGDKIKTELASLIKDLPSELHKFAESAKSLEEAVHYYDKFTSFLMGDQDLASLNLLLLKHLIDKGNTTTFEWRTGRTPDQVEDQNVSIDLSDEMEVATEGDVDIDWGATDTVDFGDQIDFDLGDITVESGGVLASEGEVVLENPDIDAIDWGAADDIALSCEEDEQQQEEKIAKGKDALSILDNPETRNSFVDDLLE
;
A
#
# COMPACT_ATOMS: atom_id res chain seq x y z
N MET A 1 34.99 54.33 -43.62
CA MET A 1 33.81 53.95 -42.82
C MET A 1 33.06 55.21 -42.46
N THR A 2 31.79 55.34 -42.84
CA THR A 2 30.94 56.47 -42.49
C THR A 2 30.68 56.46 -40.98
N GLN A 3 30.50 57.60 -40.32
CA GLN A 3 30.24 57.66 -38.87
C GLN A 3 29.03 56.79 -38.44
N GLN A 4 28.06 56.58 -39.33
CA GLN A 4 26.93 55.67 -39.12
C GLN A 4 27.33 54.20 -39.01
N SER A 5 28.37 53.73 -39.74
CA SER A 5 28.80 52.33 -39.66
C SER A 5 29.50 52.00 -38.33
N LEU A 6 30.05 53.00 -37.66
CA LEU A 6 30.66 52.87 -36.33
C LEU A 6 29.61 52.82 -35.20
N GLN A 7 28.45 53.47 -35.37
CA GLN A 7 27.37 53.48 -34.37
C GLN A 7 26.60 52.16 -34.30
N ASN A 8 26.66 51.33 -35.35
CA ASN A 8 25.97 50.05 -35.42
C ASN A 8 26.88 48.85 -35.10
N LEU A 9 28.08 49.09 -34.59
CA LEU A 9 28.98 48.01 -34.21
C LEU A 9 28.44 47.33 -32.93
N PRO A 10 28.21 46.00 -32.92
CA PRO A 10 27.77 45.33 -31.71
C PRO A 10 28.84 45.44 -30.62
N ILE A 11 28.40 45.77 -29.40
CA ILE A 11 29.26 45.78 -28.22
C ILE A 11 29.03 44.47 -27.48
N ASP A 12 30.08 43.65 -27.40
CA ASP A 12 30.07 42.42 -26.61
C ASP A 12 30.51 42.73 -25.17
N ILE A 13 29.65 42.40 -24.21
CA ILE A 13 29.88 42.64 -22.79
C ILE A 13 29.49 41.39 -22.03
N HIS A 14 30.44 40.81 -21.32
CA HIS A 14 30.16 39.72 -20.39
C HIS A 14 29.19 40.20 -19.30
N TYR A 15 28.09 39.49 -19.08
CA TYR A 15 27.01 39.91 -18.17
C TYR A 15 27.48 40.22 -16.73
N ASN A 16 28.42 39.44 -16.18
CA ASN A 16 29.06 39.74 -14.88
C ASN A 16 29.78 41.10 -14.79
N LYS A 17 30.15 41.69 -15.94
CA LYS A 17 30.80 43.00 -16.04
C LYS A 17 29.87 44.10 -16.56
N LEU A 18 28.61 43.78 -16.82
CA LEU A 18 27.65 44.74 -17.37
C LEU A 18 27.46 45.95 -16.46
N LEU A 19 27.29 45.73 -15.15
CA LEU A 19 27.13 46.84 -14.20
C LEU A 19 28.37 47.74 -14.15
N ASP A 20 29.56 47.16 -14.04
CA ASP A 20 30.83 47.89 -14.05
C ASP A 20 30.97 48.72 -15.34
N TRP A 21 30.63 48.12 -16.48
CA TRP A 21 30.68 48.77 -17.79
C TRP A 21 29.72 49.97 -17.86
N LEU A 22 28.47 49.79 -17.39
CA LEU A 22 27.45 50.84 -17.34
C LEU A 22 27.89 52.03 -16.48
N VAL A 23 28.46 51.75 -15.29
CA VAL A 23 28.95 52.80 -14.38
C VAL A 23 30.17 53.51 -14.95
N ASN A 24 31.16 52.77 -15.48
CA ASN A 24 32.38 53.34 -16.04
C ASN A 24 32.12 54.26 -17.25
N ARG A 25 31.09 53.94 -18.04
CA ARG A 25 30.66 54.75 -19.19
C ARG A 25 29.63 55.81 -18.83
N ARG A 26 29.30 55.98 -17.54
CA ARG A 26 28.33 56.95 -17.00
C ARG A 26 26.90 56.77 -17.54
N HIS A 27 26.53 55.55 -17.91
CA HIS A 27 25.13 55.19 -18.14
C HIS A 27 24.34 55.01 -16.83
N CYS A 28 25.05 54.72 -15.74
CA CYS A 28 24.51 54.64 -14.38
C CYS A 28 25.38 55.47 -13.43
N THR A 29 24.77 56.03 -12.39
CA THR A 29 25.51 56.69 -11.30
C THR A 29 26.18 55.67 -10.38
N GLN A 30 27.31 56.04 -9.76
CA GLN A 30 27.95 55.21 -8.72
C GLN A 30 27.05 55.06 -7.47
N GLN A 31 26.11 55.98 -7.27
CA GLN A 31 25.16 55.96 -6.15
C GLN A 31 23.91 55.11 -6.41
N CYS A 32 23.87 54.30 -7.48
CA CYS A 32 22.70 53.50 -7.84
C CYS A 32 22.18 52.63 -6.70
N GLN A 33 23.06 52.07 -5.86
CA GLN A 33 22.62 51.27 -4.71
C GLN A 33 21.85 52.07 -3.67
N ALA A 34 22.31 53.27 -3.34
CA ALA A 34 21.60 54.16 -2.42
C ALA A 34 20.23 54.57 -3.00
N ILE A 35 20.17 54.86 -4.30
CA ILE A 35 18.92 55.20 -4.99
C ILE A 35 17.97 54.01 -5.01
N LEU A 36 18.45 52.78 -5.25
CA LEU A 36 17.64 51.57 -5.22
C LEU A 36 17.02 51.33 -3.84
N THR A 37 17.74 51.60 -2.75
CA THR A 37 17.17 51.52 -1.39
C THR A 37 16.03 52.52 -1.21
N VAL A 38 16.22 53.77 -1.62
CA VAL A 38 15.15 54.80 -1.56
C VAL A 38 13.94 54.41 -2.42
N ILE A 39 14.19 53.83 -3.59
CA ILE A 39 13.13 53.33 -4.46
C ILE A 39 12.35 52.20 -3.77
N ARG A 40 13.02 51.23 -3.14
CA ARG A 40 12.36 50.13 -2.41
C ARG A 40 11.44 50.65 -1.31
N ASP A 41 11.88 51.63 -0.53
CA ASP A 41 11.03 52.25 0.50
C ASP A 41 9.80 52.93 -0.11
N LYS A 42 9.97 53.61 -1.25
CA LYS A 42 8.87 54.26 -1.98
C LYS A 42 7.93 53.25 -2.63
N LEU A 43 8.42 52.10 -3.09
CA LEU A 43 7.60 51.02 -3.65
C LEU A 43 6.61 50.49 -2.62
N THR A 44 7.03 50.24 -1.39
CA THR A 44 6.14 49.78 -0.31
C THR A 44 5.00 50.77 -0.08
N ARG A 45 5.33 52.07 0.05
CA ARG A 45 4.32 53.13 0.24
C ARG A 45 3.39 53.28 -0.97
N ALA A 46 3.91 53.09 -2.19
CA ALA A 46 3.10 53.17 -3.40
C ALA A 46 2.13 51.99 -3.53
N LYS A 47 2.54 50.79 -3.09
CA LYS A 47 1.66 49.61 -3.01
C LYS A 47 0.51 49.84 -2.03
N GLU A 48 0.81 50.23 -0.79
CA GLU A 48 -0.21 50.53 0.23
C GLU A 48 -1.23 51.58 -0.26
N ALA A 49 -0.75 52.65 -0.91
CA ALA A 49 -1.61 53.67 -1.48
C ALA A 49 -2.49 53.14 -2.63
N SER A 50 -2.00 52.16 -3.40
CA SER A 50 -2.76 51.56 -4.52
C SER A 50 -3.82 50.57 -4.03
N GLU A 51 -3.52 49.83 -2.97
CA GLU A 51 -4.46 48.91 -2.33
C GLU A 51 -5.63 49.66 -1.68
N ALA A 52 -5.36 50.81 -1.06
CA ALA A 52 -6.38 51.68 -0.48
C ALA A 52 -7.37 52.27 -1.52
N GLU A 53 -6.98 52.33 -2.79
CA GLU A 53 -7.81 52.87 -3.88
C GLU A 53 -8.78 51.82 -4.48
N ASN A 54 -8.87 50.61 -3.89
CA ASN A 54 -9.85 49.54 -4.24
C ASN A 54 -9.93 49.23 -5.75
N LEU A 55 -8.77 49.16 -6.41
CA LEU A 55 -8.67 48.88 -7.83
C LEU A 55 -9.25 47.49 -8.16
N THR A 56 -10.12 47.40 -9.16
CA THR A 56 -10.81 46.16 -9.57
C THR A 56 -10.06 45.38 -10.65
N ASP A 57 -9.03 45.96 -11.27
CA ASP A 57 -8.27 45.34 -12.35
C ASP A 57 -7.41 44.16 -11.85
N VAL A 58 -7.60 42.99 -12.46
CA VAL A 58 -6.92 41.74 -12.07
C VAL A 58 -5.41 41.83 -12.28
N HIS A 59 -4.98 42.43 -13.39
CA HIS A 59 -3.56 42.51 -13.74
C HIS A 59 -2.80 43.49 -12.83
N VAL A 60 -3.47 44.55 -12.41
CA VAL A 60 -2.95 45.47 -11.38
C VAL A 60 -2.78 44.73 -10.05
N LYS A 61 -3.76 43.91 -9.64
CA LYS A 61 -3.67 43.11 -8.40
C LYS A 61 -2.54 42.09 -8.45
N GLU A 62 -2.40 41.37 -9.57
CA GLU A 62 -1.30 40.41 -9.79
C GLU A 62 0.07 41.08 -9.65
N LEU A 63 0.24 42.27 -10.24
CA LEU A 63 1.49 43.04 -10.12
C LEU A 63 1.73 43.55 -8.70
N LEU A 64 0.70 44.03 -7.99
CA LEU A 64 0.84 44.49 -6.61
C LEU A 64 1.23 43.36 -5.65
N ALA A 65 0.76 42.13 -5.92
CA ALA A 65 1.08 40.93 -5.14
C ALA A 65 2.54 40.49 -5.24
N VAL A 66 3.29 40.90 -6.28
CA VAL A 66 4.72 40.57 -6.43
C VAL A 66 5.50 41.20 -5.27
N PRO A 67 6.19 40.44 -4.38
CA PRO A 67 6.78 40.98 -3.16
C PRO A 67 7.72 42.17 -3.39
N GLN A 68 8.61 42.07 -4.36
CA GLN A 68 9.53 43.13 -4.77
C GLN A 68 9.39 43.41 -6.26
N LEU A 69 8.81 44.55 -6.60
CA LEU A 69 8.65 45.03 -7.96
C LEU A 69 9.98 45.56 -8.51
N ASN A 70 10.34 45.16 -9.72
CA ASN A 70 11.45 45.75 -10.49
C ASN A 70 10.95 46.85 -11.44
N TYR A 71 11.87 47.62 -12.03
CA TYR A 71 11.54 48.70 -12.96
C TYR A 71 10.53 48.30 -14.06
N PHE A 72 10.71 47.14 -14.69
CA PHE A 72 9.83 46.73 -15.80
C PHE A 72 8.41 46.46 -15.33
N GLN A 73 8.26 45.84 -14.16
CA GLN A 73 6.96 45.59 -13.54
C GLN A 73 6.32 46.89 -13.07
N VAL A 74 7.10 47.83 -12.50
CA VAL A 74 6.61 49.17 -12.14
C VAL A 74 6.12 49.92 -13.38
N LYS A 75 6.83 49.83 -14.50
CA LYS A 75 6.43 50.44 -15.76
C LYS A 75 5.15 49.82 -16.31
N GLN A 76 5.03 48.50 -16.28
CA GLN A 76 3.81 47.79 -16.68
C GLN A 76 2.63 48.20 -15.79
N LEU A 77 2.83 48.19 -14.46
CA LEU A 77 1.82 48.60 -13.49
C LEU A 77 1.35 50.03 -13.75
N PHE A 78 2.29 50.96 -13.98
CA PHE A 78 1.97 52.35 -14.29
C PHE A 78 1.13 52.49 -15.58
N GLU A 79 1.45 51.73 -16.63
CA GLU A 79 0.66 51.74 -17.87
C GLU A 79 -0.74 51.13 -17.68
N GLN A 80 -0.91 50.14 -16.80
CA GLN A 80 -2.25 49.63 -16.47
C GLN A 80 -3.03 50.62 -15.61
N LEU A 81 -2.41 51.24 -14.62
CA LEU A 81 -3.05 52.26 -13.78
C LEU A 81 -3.49 53.50 -14.57
N LYS A 82 -2.81 53.85 -15.67
CA LYS A 82 -3.27 54.91 -16.58
C LYS A 82 -4.64 54.64 -17.21
N LYS A 83 -5.00 53.36 -17.38
CA LYS A 83 -6.27 52.95 -18.02
C LYS A 83 -7.43 52.92 -17.04
N THR A 84 -7.16 53.00 -15.74
CA THR A 84 -8.18 53.02 -14.69
C THR A 84 -8.58 54.47 -14.33
N ASP A 85 -9.61 54.63 -13.51
CA ASP A 85 -10.07 55.96 -13.04
C ASP A 85 -9.00 56.71 -12.24
N VAL A 86 -8.06 55.97 -11.64
CA VAL A 86 -6.91 56.46 -10.90
C VAL A 86 -5.89 57.15 -11.81
N GLY A 87 -5.84 56.77 -13.09
CA GLY A 87 -4.99 57.35 -14.13
C GLY A 87 -5.36 58.76 -14.61
N LYS A 88 -6.50 59.32 -14.15
CA LYS A 88 -7.01 60.63 -14.61
C LYS A 88 -6.08 61.78 -14.24
N LYS A 89 -6.01 62.77 -15.13
CA LYS A 89 -5.23 64.01 -14.96
C LYS A 89 -6.15 65.21 -14.77
N ASN A 90 -5.70 66.18 -14.00
CA ASN A 90 -6.34 67.48 -13.88
C ASN A 90 -6.10 68.36 -15.12
N LEU A 91 -6.76 69.53 -15.18
CA LEU A 91 -6.68 70.47 -16.30
C LEU A 91 -5.25 70.99 -16.61
N ILE A 92 -4.33 70.86 -15.65
CA ILE A 92 -2.92 71.27 -15.74
C ILE A 92 -2.01 70.07 -16.10
N GLY A 93 -2.59 68.89 -16.33
CA GLY A 93 -1.88 67.69 -16.79
C GLY A 93 -1.20 66.87 -15.67
N GLN A 94 -1.49 67.16 -14.40
CA GLN A 94 -1.00 66.38 -13.25
C GLN A 94 -1.98 65.28 -12.87
N PHE A 95 -1.48 64.12 -12.42
CA PHE A 95 -2.33 63.03 -11.92
C PHE A 95 -3.07 63.45 -10.65
N THR A 96 -4.32 63.02 -10.52
CA THR A 96 -5.16 63.36 -9.36
C THR A 96 -4.97 62.41 -8.18
N SER A 97 -4.84 61.11 -8.45
CA SER A 97 -4.62 60.08 -7.42
C SER A 97 -3.22 60.16 -6.79
N GLN A 98 -3.12 59.79 -5.51
CA GLN A 98 -1.85 59.71 -4.81
C GLN A 98 -1.04 58.49 -5.28
N SER A 99 -1.68 57.35 -5.55
CA SER A 99 -1.04 56.18 -6.15
C SER A 99 -0.31 56.55 -7.45
N MET A 100 -0.98 57.20 -8.40
CA MET A 100 -0.35 57.57 -9.68
C MET A 100 0.80 58.57 -9.55
N LYS A 101 0.72 59.50 -8.59
CA LYS A 101 1.84 60.41 -8.29
C LYS A 101 3.06 59.64 -7.74
N ASN A 102 2.83 58.71 -6.82
CA ASN A 102 3.89 57.89 -6.23
C ASN A 102 4.58 57.02 -7.30
N TRP A 103 3.81 56.32 -8.13
CA TRP A 103 4.37 55.49 -9.21
C TRP A 103 5.12 56.32 -10.27
N ALA A 104 4.60 57.51 -10.62
CA ALA A 104 5.30 58.42 -11.53
C ALA A 104 6.62 58.93 -10.94
N GLU A 105 6.67 59.24 -9.64
CA GLU A 105 7.90 59.64 -8.96
C GLU A 105 8.93 58.50 -8.97
N ILE A 106 8.50 57.27 -8.68
CA ILE A 106 9.36 56.08 -8.67
C ILE A 106 9.96 55.85 -10.07
N LEU A 107 9.16 55.92 -11.13
CA LEU A 107 9.67 55.81 -12.50
C LEU A 107 10.71 56.87 -12.82
N LYS A 108 10.47 58.12 -12.41
CA LYS A 108 11.43 59.21 -12.60
C LYS A 108 12.74 58.94 -11.86
N LEU A 109 12.70 58.38 -10.65
CA LEU A 109 13.89 58.01 -9.89
C LEU A 109 14.68 56.87 -10.54
N TYR A 110 13.98 55.89 -11.11
CA TYR A 110 14.62 54.83 -11.89
C TYR A 110 15.32 55.38 -13.14
N GLU A 111 14.67 56.28 -13.88
CA GLU A 111 15.11 56.73 -15.20
C GLU A 111 16.16 57.85 -15.18
N LYS A 112 16.08 58.78 -14.20
CA LYS A 112 16.91 60.00 -14.17
C LYS A 112 18.41 59.73 -14.27
N ASP A 113 18.92 58.76 -13.50
CA ASP A 113 20.34 58.44 -13.40
C ASP A 113 20.66 57.01 -13.90
N GLY A 114 19.77 56.45 -14.74
CA GLY A 114 19.93 55.12 -15.32
C GLY A 114 19.90 53.98 -14.30
N THR A 115 19.31 54.19 -13.12
CA THR A 115 19.26 53.22 -12.02
C THR A 115 18.58 51.90 -12.43
N TYR A 116 17.59 51.96 -13.33
CA TYR A 116 16.95 50.75 -13.86
C TYR A 116 17.91 49.81 -14.62
N LEU A 117 18.93 50.35 -15.29
CA LEU A 117 19.95 49.55 -15.98
C LEU A 117 20.83 48.82 -14.97
N ALA A 118 21.13 49.45 -13.83
CA ALA A 118 21.90 48.84 -12.77
C ALA A 118 21.14 47.67 -12.10
N GLU A 119 19.85 47.85 -11.81
CA GLU A 119 18.97 46.79 -11.31
C GLU A 119 18.86 45.64 -12.31
N ALA A 120 18.63 45.95 -13.59
CA ALA A 120 18.54 44.94 -14.65
C ALA A 120 19.83 44.14 -14.81
N ALA A 121 21.01 44.79 -14.75
CA ALA A 121 22.29 44.10 -14.81
C ALA A 121 22.48 43.12 -13.63
N GLN A 122 22.09 43.54 -12.42
CA GLN A 122 22.12 42.67 -11.23
C GLN A 122 21.16 41.49 -11.36
N MET A 123 19.95 41.73 -11.88
CA MET A 123 18.98 40.67 -12.13
C MET A 123 19.50 39.64 -13.14
N ILE A 124 20.13 40.08 -14.23
CA ILE A 124 20.74 39.16 -15.22
C ILE A 124 21.79 38.28 -14.54
N VAL A 125 22.70 38.88 -13.76
CA VAL A 125 23.73 38.14 -13.03
C VAL A 125 23.11 37.12 -12.08
N ARG A 126 22.10 37.52 -11.30
CA ARG A 126 21.41 36.60 -10.37
C ARG A 126 20.73 35.45 -11.11
N ASN A 127 20.00 35.77 -12.18
CA ASN A 127 19.26 34.78 -12.95
C ASN A 127 20.17 33.77 -13.63
N VAL A 128 21.26 34.23 -14.24
CA VAL A 128 22.20 33.35 -14.96
C VAL A 128 23.02 32.49 -14.00
N ASN A 129 23.48 33.07 -12.89
CA ASN A 129 24.39 32.37 -11.97
C ASN A 129 23.69 31.47 -10.95
N TYR A 130 22.46 31.81 -10.54
CA TYR A 130 21.79 31.14 -9.42
C TYR A 130 20.42 30.58 -9.80
N GLU A 131 19.51 31.41 -10.31
CA GLU A 131 18.12 30.99 -10.55
C GLU A 131 18.02 29.89 -11.61
N VAL A 132 18.63 30.10 -12.78
CA VAL A 132 18.58 29.13 -13.89
C VAL A 132 19.24 27.80 -13.49
N PRO A 133 20.45 27.77 -12.88
CA PRO A 133 21.02 26.53 -12.36
C PRO A 133 20.15 25.84 -11.30
N ALA A 134 19.57 26.59 -10.36
CA ALA A 134 18.72 26.04 -9.31
C ALA A 134 17.46 25.37 -9.91
N ILE A 135 16.76 26.07 -10.81
CA ILE A 135 15.59 25.54 -11.51
C ILE A 135 15.98 24.31 -12.34
N LYS A 136 17.12 24.33 -13.05
CA LYS A 136 17.61 23.15 -13.79
C LYS A 136 17.82 21.94 -12.88
N LYS A 137 18.41 22.15 -11.69
CA LYS A 137 18.61 21.09 -10.70
C LYS A 137 17.27 20.55 -10.18
N GLN A 138 16.30 21.42 -9.94
CA GLN A 138 14.96 21.03 -9.52
C GLN A 138 14.24 20.21 -10.60
N ILE A 139 14.30 20.65 -11.87
CA ILE A 139 13.75 19.90 -13.01
C ILE A 139 14.37 18.50 -13.09
N ALA A 140 15.70 18.39 -12.98
CA ALA A 140 16.39 17.11 -13.01
C ALA A 140 15.93 16.17 -11.88
N LYS A 141 15.74 16.71 -10.66
CA LYS A 141 15.20 15.95 -9.52
C LYS A 141 13.77 15.47 -9.80
N CYS A 142 12.89 16.34 -10.30
CA CYS A 142 11.52 15.96 -10.66
C CYS A 142 11.49 14.87 -11.74
N GLN A 143 12.35 14.96 -12.76
CA GLN A 143 12.47 13.94 -13.82
C GLN A 143 12.96 12.60 -13.27
N GLN A 144 13.93 12.62 -12.34
CA GLN A 144 14.40 11.41 -11.67
C GLN A 144 13.28 10.77 -10.84
N THR A 145 12.55 11.54 -10.05
CA THR A 145 11.40 11.05 -9.27
C THR A 145 10.32 10.48 -10.17
N GLN A 146 9.99 11.16 -11.28
CA GLN A 146 9.01 10.66 -12.25
C GLN A 146 9.41 9.29 -12.82
N LYS A 147 10.68 9.11 -13.19
CA LYS A 147 11.20 7.84 -13.71
C LYS A 147 11.11 6.73 -12.66
N GLU A 148 11.41 7.04 -11.41
CA GLU A 148 11.35 6.08 -10.30
C GLU A 148 9.90 5.67 -9.99
N CYS A 149 8.95 6.61 -10.00
CA CYS A 149 7.53 6.31 -9.85
C CYS A 149 7.04 5.37 -10.96
N ALA A 150 7.38 5.66 -12.22
CA ALA A 150 7.02 4.81 -13.35
C ALA A 150 7.66 3.40 -13.26
N ARG A 151 8.88 3.29 -12.73
CA ARG A 151 9.52 1.99 -12.46
C ARG A 151 8.74 1.21 -11.41
N LYS A 152 8.44 1.84 -10.27
CA LYS A 152 7.68 1.21 -9.17
C LYS A 152 6.27 0.78 -9.59
N GLU A 153 5.59 1.59 -10.39
CA GLU A 153 4.28 1.24 -10.95
C GLU A 153 4.34 -0.08 -11.72
N ASN A 154 5.32 -0.23 -12.61
CA ASN A 154 5.50 -1.48 -13.37
C ASN A 154 5.85 -2.68 -12.47
N GLU A 155 6.65 -2.46 -11.42
CA GLU A 155 6.98 -3.50 -10.44
C GLU A 155 5.76 -3.95 -9.64
N TYR A 156 4.93 -3.02 -9.18
CA TYR A 156 3.69 -3.35 -8.49
C TYR A 156 2.69 -4.05 -9.41
N MET A 157 2.55 -3.61 -10.65
CA MET A 157 1.68 -4.27 -11.63
C MET A 157 2.13 -5.72 -11.89
N SER A 158 3.43 -5.96 -12.00
CA SER A 158 3.97 -7.31 -12.18
C SER A 158 3.78 -8.17 -10.92
N SER A 159 4.03 -7.59 -9.74
CA SER A 159 3.82 -8.26 -8.45
C SER A 159 2.36 -8.64 -8.22
N VAL A 160 1.41 -7.76 -8.56
CA VAL A 160 -0.03 -8.06 -8.49
C VAL A 160 -0.38 -9.23 -9.39
N ALA A 161 0.11 -9.24 -10.63
CA ALA A 161 -0.14 -10.35 -11.55
C ALA A 161 0.43 -11.68 -11.04
N ASP A 162 1.64 -11.66 -10.45
CA ASP A 162 2.27 -12.85 -9.88
C ASP A 162 1.51 -13.35 -8.64
N LEU A 163 1.09 -12.46 -7.73
CA LEU A 163 0.30 -12.83 -6.55
C LEU A 163 -1.07 -13.39 -6.95
N GLN A 164 -1.75 -12.78 -7.91
CA GLN A 164 -3.02 -13.31 -8.45
C GLN A 164 -2.85 -14.69 -9.06
N ARG A 165 -1.74 -14.91 -9.79
CA ARG A 165 -1.42 -16.22 -10.35
C ARG A 165 -1.17 -17.24 -9.25
N GLN A 166 -0.38 -16.90 -8.23
CA GLN A 166 -0.11 -17.79 -7.10
C GLN A 166 -1.40 -18.13 -6.34
N TYR A 167 -2.24 -17.13 -6.06
CA TYR A 167 -3.55 -17.32 -5.46
C TYR A 167 -4.40 -18.31 -6.26
N THR A 168 -4.54 -18.07 -7.57
CA THR A 168 -5.32 -18.95 -8.47
C THR A 168 -4.79 -20.39 -8.48
N VAL A 169 -3.45 -20.56 -8.46
CA VAL A 169 -2.83 -21.89 -8.39
C VAL A 169 -3.14 -22.57 -7.06
N SER A 170 -3.07 -21.85 -5.94
CA SER A 170 -3.40 -22.37 -4.62
C SER A 170 -4.89 -22.77 -4.51
N CYS A 171 -5.80 -21.93 -4.99
CA CYS A 171 -7.24 -22.27 -5.05
C CYS A 171 -7.48 -23.55 -5.87
N LYS A 172 -6.84 -23.69 -7.04
CA LYS A 172 -6.94 -24.90 -7.86
C LYS A 172 -6.41 -26.15 -7.17
N LYS A 173 -5.31 -26.05 -6.41
CA LYS A 173 -4.77 -27.19 -5.64
C LYS A 173 -5.73 -27.65 -4.55
N LEU A 174 -6.44 -26.72 -3.94
CA LEU A 174 -7.45 -27.01 -2.91
C LEU A 174 -8.81 -27.41 -3.49
N GLY A 175 -8.99 -27.35 -4.81
CA GLY A 175 -10.27 -27.64 -5.46
C GLY A 175 -11.34 -26.57 -5.23
N ILE A 176 -10.94 -25.37 -4.81
CA ILE A 176 -11.85 -24.25 -4.50
C ILE A 176 -11.81 -23.18 -5.60
N LYS A 177 -12.87 -22.39 -5.70
CA LYS A 177 -12.98 -21.30 -6.67
C LYS A 177 -12.20 -20.06 -6.20
N GLY A 178 -12.17 -19.83 -4.89
CA GLY A 178 -11.48 -18.70 -4.25
C GLY A 178 -12.32 -17.44 -4.11
N ASP A 179 -13.66 -17.54 -4.09
CA ASP A 179 -14.54 -16.39 -3.86
C ASP A 179 -14.84 -16.22 -2.36
N LYS A 180 -15.17 -17.33 -1.68
CA LYS A 180 -15.44 -17.38 -0.23
C LYS A 180 -14.73 -18.58 0.37
N ILE A 181 -13.44 -18.41 0.65
CA ILE A 181 -12.52 -19.50 1.00
C ILE A 181 -13.05 -20.33 2.17
N LYS A 182 -13.51 -19.70 3.26
CA LYS A 182 -13.99 -20.43 4.45
C LYS A 182 -15.23 -21.25 4.12
N THR A 183 -16.19 -20.68 3.39
CA THR A 183 -17.41 -21.42 2.98
C THR A 183 -17.10 -22.56 2.01
N GLU A 184 -16.19 -22.35 1.06
CA GLU A 184 -15.80 -23.34 0.06
C GLU A 184 -15.05 -24.52 0.72
N LEU A 185 -14.12 -24.24 1.64
CA LEU A 185 -13.43 -25.26 2.44
C LEU A 185 -14.41 -26.01 3.37
N ALA A 186 -15.34 -25.31 4.01
CA ALA A 186 -16.38 -25.94 4.83
C ALA A 186 -17.27 -26.88 4.02
N SER A 187 -17.52 -26.56 2.75
CA SER A 187 -18.31 -27.42 1.86
C SER A 187 -17.58 -28.72 1.51
N LEU A 188 -16.27 -28.68 1.26
CA LEU A 188 -15.45 -29.86 0.99
C LEU A 188 -15.47 -30.86 2.15
N ILE A 189 -15.49 -30.37 3.39
CA ILE A 189 -15.55 -31.23 4.59
C ILE A 189 -16.87 -32.02 4.65
N LYS A 190 -17.97 -31.45 4.14
CA LYS A 190 -19.29 -32.14 4.12
C LYS A 190 -19.33 -33.34 3.18
N ASP A 191 -18.48 -33.36 2.16
CA ASP A 191 -18.41 -34.46 1.20
C ASP A 191 -17.57 -35.64 1.73
N LEU A 192 -16.72 -35.40 2.74
CA LEU A 192 -15.79 -36.39 3.30
C LEU A 192 -16.47 -37.69 3.79
N PRO A 193 -17.58 -37.67 4.56
CA PRO A 193 -18.24 -38.90 5.00
C PRO A 193 -18.70 -39.78 3.83
N SER A 194 -19.12 -39.16 2.72
CA SER A 194 -19.55 -39.89 1.53
C SER A 194 -18.37 -40.55 0.81
N GLU A 195 -17.21 -39.89 0.76
CA GLU A 195 -15.98 -40.47 0.21
C GLU A 195 -15.44 -41.60 1.08
N LEU A 196 -15.47 -41.45 2.41
CA LEU A 196 -15.11 -42.53 3.34
C LEU A 196 -16.04 -43.75 3.19
N HIS A 197 -17.33 -43.53 2.92
CA HIS A 197 -18.25 -44.63 2.65
C HIS A 197 -17.92 -45.37 1.35
N LYS A 198 -17.66 -44.65 0.25
CA LYS A 198 -17.21 -45.26 -1.03
C LYS A 198 -15.91 -46.04 -0.85
N PHE A 199 -14.99 -45.51 -0.05
CA PHE A 199 -13.75 -46.19 0.28
C PHE A 199 -14.01 -47.49 1.05
N ALA A 200 -14.89 -47.47 2.06
CA ALA A 200 -15.30 -48.68 2.76
C ALA A 200 -15.97 -49.72 1.84
N GLU A 201 -16.80 -49.29 0.90
CA GLU A 201 -17.39 -50.19 -0.10
C GLU A 201 -16.31 -50.86 -0.97
N SER A 202 -15.23 -50.13 -1.30
CA SER A 202 -14.12 -50.69 -2.09
C SER A 202 -13.34 -51.78 -1.35
N ALA A 203 -13.33 -51.75 -0.01
CA ALA A 203 -12.65 -52.75 0.82
C ALA A 203 -13.23 -54.16 0.63
N LYS A 204 -14.50 -54.29 0.22
CA LYS A 204 -15.12 -55.58 -0.11
C LYS A 204 -14.38 -56.36 -1.20
N SER A 205 -13.66 -55.66 -2.09
CA SER A 205 -12.83 -56.32 -3.10
C SER A 205 -11.66 -57.13 -2.51
N LEU A 206 -11.33 -56.91 -1.24
CA LEU A 206 -10.25 -57.60 -0.52
C LEU A 206 -10.71 -58.88 0.19
N GLU A 207 -12.01 -59.21 0.17
CA GLU A 207 -12.57 -60.36 0.89
C GLU A 207 -11.86 -61.69 0.56
N GLU A 208 -11.57 -61.94 -0.72
CA GLU A 208 -10.86 -63.16 -1.14
C GLU A 208 -9.41 -63.20 -0.61
N ALA A 209 -8.74 -62.04 -0.52
CA ALA A 209 -7.38 -61.92 -0.02
C ALA A 209 -7.34 -62.14 1.51
N VAL A 210 -8.29 -61.57 2.24
CA VAL A 210 -8.46 -61.78 3.68
C VAL A 210 -8.70 -63.25 4.00
N HIS A 211 -9.61 -63.91 3.26
CA HIS A 211 -9.88 -65.33 3.46
C HIS A 211 -8.68 -66.23 3.09
N TYR A 212 -7.84 -65.82 2.13
CA TYR A 212 -6.58 -66.50 1.86
C TYR A 212 -5.60 -66.33 3.02
N TYR A 213 -5.45 -65.10 3.54
CA TYR A 213 -4.58 -64.80 4.68
C TYR A 213 -4.95 -65.64 5.91
N ASP A 214 -6.23 -65.72 6.24
CA ASP A 214 -6.73 -66.55 7.35
C ASP A 214 -6.39 -68.03 7.20
N LYS A 215 -6.55 -68.58 6.00
CA LYS A 215 -6.17 -69.98 5.73
C LYS A 215 -4.67 -70.19 5.82
N PHE A 216 -3.89 -69.20 5.37
CA PHE A 216 -2.44 -69.25 5.39
C PHE A 216 -1.90 -69.20 6.82
N THR A 217 -2.39 -68.29 7.66
CA THR A 217 -1.97 -68.16 9.06
C THR A 217 -2.40 -69.37 9.89
N SER A 218 -3.63 -69.86 9.74
CA SER A 218 -4.09 -71.09 10.41
C SER A 218 -3.29 -72.33 9.97
N PHE A 219 -2.89 -72.41 8.71
CA PHE A 219 -2.03 -73.50 8.24
C PHE A 219 -0.63 -73.47 8.88
N LEU A 220 -0.02 -72.29 9.00
CA LEU A 220 1.31 -72.14 9.57
C LEU A 220 1.34 -72.33 11.11
N MET A 221 0.33 -71.81 11.81
CA MET A 221 0.29 -71.78 13.27
C MET A 221 -0.42 -72.99 13.89
N GLY A 222 -1.16 -73.78 13.09
CA GLY A 222 -1.88 -74.97 13.56
C GLY A 222 -3.07 -74.67 14.48
N ASP A 223 -3.46 -73.40 14.57
CA ASP A 223 -4.55 -72.89 15.38
C ASP A 223 -5.63 -72.29 14.47
N GLN A 224 -6.85 -72.79 14.59
CA GLN A 224 -7.99 -72.29 13.82
C GLN A 224 -8.58 -71.03 14.44
N ASP A 225 -8.34 -70.77 15.74
CA ASP A 225 -8.90 -69.62 16.43
C ASP A 225 -8.14 -68.33 16.06
N LEU A 226 -6.89 -68.46 15.59
CA LEU A 226 -6.06 -67.33 15.13
C LEU A 226 -6.63 -66.62 13.90
N ALA A 227 -7.32 -67.35 13.01
CA ALA A 227 -8.00 -66.76 11.86
C ALA A 227 -9.09 -65.77 12.29
N SER A 228 -9.67 -65.92 13.48
CA SER A 228 -10.68 -64.99 13.98
C SER A 228 -10.10 -63.68 14.54
N LEU A 229 -8.79 -63.64 14.82
CA LEU A 229 -8.09 -62.53 15.46
C LEU A 229 -7.27 -61.67 14.47
N ASN A 230 -7.11 -62.11 13.23
CA ASN A 230 -6.38 -61.37 12.20
C ASN A 230 -7.27 -60.33 11.53
N LEU A 231 -6.69 -59.20 11.12
CA LEU A 231 -7.32 -58.21 10.22
C LEU A 231 -8.71 -57.77 10.69
N LEU A 232 -8.85 -57.57 12.00
CA LEU A 232 -10.12 -57.42 12.69
C LEU A 232 -10.95 -56.26 12.17
N LEU A 233 -10.30 -55.14 11.86
CA LEU A 233 -10.96 -53.92 11.45
C LEU A 233 -11.28 -53.94 9.96
N LEU A 234 -10.40 -54.53 9.14
CA LEU A 234 -10.65 -54.80 7.73
C LEU A 234 -11.83 -55.78 7.54
N LYS A 235 -11.92 -56.85 8.33
CA LYS A 235 -13.06 -57.79 8.32
C LYS A 235 -14.36 -57.11 8.70
N HIS A 236 -14.35 -56.32 9.78
CA HIS A 236 -15.52 -55.56 10.20
C HIS A 236 -15.97 -54.56 9.12
N LEU A 237 -15.02 -53.89 8.44
CA LEU A 237 -15.31 -52.97 7.34
C LEU A 237 -15.92 -53.69 6.12
N ILE A 238 -15.44 -54.89 5.78
CA ILE A 238 -15.99 -55.71 4.68
C ILE A 238 -17.42 -56.15 4.98
N ASP A 239 -17.66 -56.64 6.20
CA ASP A 239 -18.94 -57.22 6.61
C ASP A 239 -20.02 -56.17 6.85
N LYS A 240 -19.67 -55.09 7.56
CA LYS A 240 -20.63 -54.10 8.06
C LYS A 240 -20.49 -52.70 7.45
N GLY A 241 -19.39 -52.42 6.75
CA GLY A 241 -19.12 -51.10 6.16
C GLY A 241 -18.61 -50.07 7.18
N ASN A 242 -18.60 -48.80 6.80
CA ASN A 242 -18.10 -47.69 7.64
C ASN A 242 -19.08 -47.35 8.78
N THR A 243 -19.19 -48.21 9.79
CA THR A 243 -20.04 -48.01 10.97
C THR A 243 -19.41 -47.04 11.97
N THR A 244 -20.11 -46.71 13.07
CA THR A 244 -19.55 -45.92 14.17
C THR A 244 -18.48 -46.70 14.94
N THR A 245 -17.55 -45.97 15.56
CA THR A 245 -16.55 -46.54 16.48
C THR A 245 -17.24 -47.23 17.66
N PHE A 246 -18.39 -46.71 18.12
CA PHE A 246 -19.22 -47.37 19.14
C PHE A 246 -19.64 -48.79 18.72
N GLU A 247 -20.13 -48.95 17.49
CA GLU A 247 -20.56 -50.25 16.99
C GLU A 247 -19.39 -51.24 16.87
N TRP A 248 -18.23 -50.74 16.46
CA TRP A 248 -17.00 -51.53 16.43
C TRP A 248 -16.60 -52.01 17.83
N ARG A 249 -16.55 -51.10 18.81
CA ARG A 249 -16.08 -51.40 20.17
C ARG A 249 -17.04 -52.28 20.97
N THR A 250 -18.35 -52.06 20.81
CA THR A 250 -19.38 -52.71 21.64
C THR A 250 -20.13 -53.84 20.93
N GLY A 251 -19.96 -53.97 19.61
CA GLY A 251 -20.70 -54.91 18.77
C GLY A 251 -22.20 -54.59 18.60
N ARG A 252 -22.68 -53.45 19.13
CA ARG A 252 -24.10 -53.05 19.11
C ARG A 252 -24.29 -51.73 18.37
N THR A 253 -25.36 -51.64 17.58
CA THR A 253 -25.75 -50.41 16.88
C THR A 253 -26.26 -49.36 17.88
N PRO A 254 -25.76 -48.10 17.84
CA PRO A 254 -26.25 -47.05 18.72
C PRO A 254 -27.68 -46.62 18.36
N ASP A 255 -28.50 -46.27 19.37
CA ASP A 255 -29.88 -45.79 19.17
C ASP A 255 -29.90 -44.27 18.84
N GLN A 256 -28.86 -43.53 19.22
CA GLN A 256 -28.64 -42.12 18.88
C GLN A 256 -27.14 -41.83 18.71
N VAL A 257 -26.79 -41.02 17.70
CA VAL A 257 -25.41 -40.54 17.47
C VAL A 257 -25.41 -39.03 17.69
N GLU A 258 -24.48 -38.53 18.52
CA GLU A 258 -24.30 -37.10 18.73
C GLU A 258 -23.33 -36.55 17.68
N ASP A 259 -23.83 -35.74 16.74
CA ASP A 259 -23.01 -35.14 15.69
C ASP A 259 -21.97 -34.19 16.28
N GLN A 260 -20.69 -34.53 16.09
CA GLN A 260 -19.59 -33.60 16.30
C GLN A 260 -19.50 -32.63 15.12
N ASN A 261 -20.42 -31.67 15.06
CA ASN A 261 -20.38 -30.63 14.03
C ASN A 261 -19.19 -29.70 14.27
N VAL A 262 -18.24 -29.71 13.34
CA VAL A 262 -17.19 -28.68 13.28
C VAL A 262 -17.85 -27.36 12.92
N SER A 263 -18.02 -26.49 13.92
CA SER A 263 -18.55 -25.14 13.72
C SER A 263 -17.48 -24.25 13.08
N ILE A 264 -17.50 -24.15 11.76
CA ILE A 264 -16.65 -23.20 11.03
C ILE A 264 -17.33 -21.84 11.09
N ASP A 265 -16.65 -20.84 11.66
CA ASP A 265 -17.14 -19.47 11.67
C ASP A 265 -17.06 -18.86 10.27
N LEU A 266 -18.24 -18.56 9.71
CA LEU A 266 -18.42 -18.01 8.37
C LEU A 266 -18.89 -16.54 8.40
N SER A 267 -18.92 -15.91 9.57
CA SER A 267 -19.47 -14.56 9.75
C SER A 267 -18.74 -13.50 8.91
N ASP A 268 -17.44 -13.64 8.72
CA ASP A 268 -16.62 -12.72 7.91
C ASP A 268 -16.92 -12.77 6.40
N GLU A 269 -17.52 -13.86 5.89
CA GLU A 269 -17.80 -14.07 4.46
C GLU A 269 -19.30 -13.92 4.13
N MET A 270 -20.13 -13.65 5.15
CA MET A 270 -21.51 -13.25 4.95
C MET A 270 -21.54 -11.82 4.40
N GLU A 271 -22.22 -11.65 3.26
CA GLU A 271 -22.51 -10.30 2.79
C GLU A 271 -23.37 -9.64 3.86
N VAL A 272 -22.80 -8.64 4.54
CA VAL A 272 -23.58 -7.74 5.37
C VAL A 272 -24.57 -7.09 4.42
N ALA A 273 -25.85 -7.46 4.53
CA ALA A 273 -26.93 -6.68 3.97
C ALA A 273 -26.85 -5.31 4.66
N THR A 274 -26.15 -4.38 4.04
CA THR A 274 -26.00 -3.00 4.48
C THR A 274 -27.31 -2.27 4.23
N GLU A 275 -28.29 -2.49 5.10
CA GLU A 275 -29.09 -1.36 5.55
C GLU A 275 -28.19 -0.53 6.48
N GLY A 276 -27.70 0.59 5.97
CA GLY A 276 -26.96 1.56 6.76
C GLY A 276 -25.59 1.88 6.18
N ASP A 277 -25.56 3.00 5.48
CA ASP A 277 -24.42 3.84 5.15
C ASP A 277 -23.46 3.96 6.35
N VAL A 278 -22.45 3.09 6.42
CA VAL A 278 -21.27 3.31 7.27
C VAL A 278 -20.20 3.83 6.33
N ASP A 279 -20.28 5.13 6.09
CA ASP A 279 -19.23 5.92 5.49
C ASP A 279 -17.97 5.73 6.34
N ILE A 280 -16.98 5.01 5.81
CA ILE A 280 -15.68 4.86 6.46
C ILE A 280 -15.00 6.22 6.34
N ASP A 281 -15.10 7.02 7.40
CA ASP A 281 -14.47 8.32 7.55
C ASP A 281 -12.94 8.18 7.56
N TRP A 282 -12.34 8.29 6.37
CA TRP A 282 -10.89 8.43 6.20
C TRP A 282 -10.44 9.87 6.44
N GLY A 283 -10.86 10.45 7.57
CA GLY A 283 -10.25 11.62 8.20
C GLY A 283 -10.02 12.79 7.25
N ALA A 284 -11.07 13.51 6.89
CA ALA A 284 -10.95 14.76 6.15
C ALA A 284 -11.78 15.88 6.77
N THR A 285 -11.40 16.35 7.96
CA THR A 285 -11.52 17.78 8.31
C THR A 285 -10.72 18.08 9.57
N ASP A 286 -9.43 18.34 9.39
CA ASP A 286 -8.83 19.53 9.98
C ASP A 286 -7.81 20.04 8.97
N THR A 287 -7.96 21.30 8.62
CA THR A 287 -7.11 22.04 7.70
C THR A 287 -5.64 21.78 8.03
N VAL A 288 -4.93 21.08 7.14
CA VAL A 288 -3.47 20.99 7.19
C VAL A 288 -2.94 22.39 6.88
N ASP A 289 -2.66 23.13 7.95
CA ASP A 289 -1.88 24.37 7.92
C ASP A 289 -0.45 24.01 7.53
N PHE A 290 -0.10 24.24 6.26
CA PHE A 290 1.29 24.27 5.83
C PHE A 290 1.90 25.60 6.31
N GLY A 291 2.14 25.69 7.62
CA GLY A 291 2.84 26.81 8.22
C GLY A 291 4.21 27.00 7.55
N ASP A 292 4.58 28.26 7.36
CA ASP A 292 5.77 28.79 6.66
C ASP A 292 7.13 28.40 7.31
N GLN A 293 7.37 27.12 7.57
CA GLN A 293 8.66 26.61 8.02
C GLN A 293 8.78 25.09 7.85
N ILE A 294 8.76 24.62 6.60
CA ILE A 294 9.39 23.32 6.29
C ILE A 294 10.87 23.59 6.09
N ASP A 295 11.61 23.55 7.19
CA ASP A 295 13.06 23.50 7.20
C ASP A 295 13.48 22.11 6.71
N PHE A 296 13.93 22.00 5.46
CA PHE A 296 14.63 20.81 4.97
C PHE A 296 16.06 20.84 5.50
N ASP A 297 16.21 20.78 6.82
CA ASP A 297 17.52 20.64 7.42
C ASP A 297 17.99 19.19 7.30
N LEU A 298 19.23 19.12 6.84
CA LEU A 298 19.96 17.96 6.40
C LEU A 298 20.61 17.33 7.63
N GLY A 299 19.92 16.43 8.34
CA GLY A 299 20.48 15.83 9.54
C GLY A 299 19.81 14.54 9.94
N ASP A 300 20.44 13.42 9.55
CA ASP A 300 20.37 12.13 10.25
C ASP A 300 18.99 11.46 10.35
N ILE A 301 18.46 11.02 9.20
CA ILE A 301 17.56 9.86 9.19
C ILE A 301 18.44 8.62 9.09
N THR A 302 18.81 8.07 10.25
CA THR A 302 19.25 6.69 10.35
C THR A 302 18.07 5.81 9.97
N VAL A 303 18.09 5.29 8.75
CA VAL A 303 17.24 4.17 8.35
C VAL A 303 17.71 2.97 9.17
N GLU A 304 17.03 2.71 10.28
CA GLU A 304 17.12 1.43 10.95
C GLU A 304 16.64 0.37 9.95
N SER A 305 17.62 -0.33 9.40
CA SER A 305 17.51 -1.39 8.40
C SER A 305 16.71 -2.56 8.97
N GLY A 306 15.39 -2.46 8.95
CA GLY A 306 14.50 -3.59 9.07
C GLY A 306 14.39 -4.32 7.73
N GLY A 307 15.00 -5.51 7.65
CA GLY A 307 14.77 -6.45 6.56
C GLY A 307 16.02 -6.76 5.73
N VAL A 308 16.79 -7.74 6.19
CA VAL A 308 17.86 -8.39 5.43
C VAL A 308 17.24 -9.06 4.19
N LEU A 309 17.68 -8.65 3.01
CA LEU A 309 17.52 -9.43 1.78
C LEU A 309 18.51 -10.60 1.85
N ALA A 310 18.01 -11.80 2.14
CA ALA A 310 18.77 -13.02 1.96
C ALA A 310 18.68 -13.44 0.49
N SER A 311 19.83 -13.44 -0.19
CA SER A 311 20.04 -14.13 -1.45
C SER A 311 19.98 -15.64 -1.24
N GLU A 312 19.40 -16.33 -2.22
CA GLU A 312 19.43 -17.79 -2.41
C GLU A 312 18.77 -18.64 -1.31
N GLY A 313 17.49 -18.99 -1.58
CA GLY A 313 17.03 -20.37 -1.43
C GLY A 313 16.88 -20.95 -0.02
N GLU A 314 16.10 -20.32 0.86
CA GLU A 314 15.27 -21.02 1.86
C GLU A 314 14.31 -20.01 2.51
N VAL A 315 13.00 -20.28 2.49
CA VAL A 315 12.03 -19.49 3.27
C VAL A 315 11.75 -20.29 4.53
N VAL A 316 12.42 -19.94 5.63
CA VAL A 316 12.04 -20.37 6.97
C VAL A 316 10.91 -19.45 7.43
N LEU A 317 9.70 -19.99 7.49
CA LEU A 317 8.57 -19.38 8.17
C LEU A 317 8.77 -19.56 9.68
N GLU A 318 9.25 -18.53 10.37
CA GLU A 318 9.12 -18.46 11.83
C GLU A 318 7.65 -18.21 12.17
N ASN A 319 6.93 -19.28 12.53
CA ASN A 319 5.69 -19.19 13.29
C ASN A 319 6.07 -19.01 14.77
N PRO A 320 5.71 -17.91 15.44
CA PRO A 320 5.59 -17.93 16.89
C PRO A 320 4.24 -18.56 17.24
N ASP A 321 4.28 -19.54 18.15
CA ASP A 321 3.14 -20.12 18.88
C ASP A 321 2.32 -21.24 18.21
N ILE A 322 2.98 -22.28 17.68
CA ILE A 322 2.36 -23.62 17.50
C ILE A 322 3.28 -24.72 18.08
N ASP A 323 3.65 -24.59 19.35
CA ASP A 323 4.28 -25.67 20.11
C ASP A 323 3.33 -26.11 21.22
N ALA A 324 2.37 -26.96 20.87
CA ALA A 324 1.74 -27.95 21.75
C ALA A 324 0.61 -28.71 21.01
N ILE A 325 0.95 -29.49 19.98
CA ILE A 325 0.14 -30.67 19.67
C ILE A 325 1.05 -31.88 19.81
N ASP A 326 0.98 -32.46 20.99
CA ASP A 326 1.64 -33.70 21.36
C ASP A 326 1.03 -34.87 20.58
N TRP A 327 1.78 -35.39 19.62
CA TRP A 327 1.42 -36.57 18.83
C TRP A 327 2.20 -37.82 19.29
N GLY A 328 2.60 -37.92 20.57
CA GLY A 328 3.43 -39.03 21.02
C GLY A 328 3.24 -39.44 22.46
N ALA A 329 2.30 -40.35 22.70
CA ALA A 329 2.47 -41.40 23.71
C ALA A 329 1.58 -42.60 23.36
N ALA A 330 2.18 -43.62 22.75
CA ALA A 330 1.68 -44.98 22.81
C ALA A 330 1.97 -45.48 24.23
N ASP A 331 0.95 -45.46 25.08
CA ASP A 331 0.96 -46.23 26.33
C ASP A 331 0.32 -47.59 26.05
N ASP A 332 1.10 -48.63 26.29
CA ASP A 332 0.70 -50.04 26.28
C ASP A 332 -0.52 -50.25 27.20
N ILE A 333 -1.71 -50.38 26.63
CA ILE A 333 -2.88 -50.86 27.35
C ILE A 333 -2.93 -52.38 27.21
N ALA A 334 -2.56 -53.05 28.30
CA ALA A 334 -2.78 -54.47 28.49
C ALA A 334 -4.28 -54.79 28.29
N LEU A 335 -4.57 -55.78 27.45
CA LEU A 335 -5.86 -56.45 27.39
C LEU A 335 -6.19 -57.07 28.75
N SER A 336 -7.04 -56.40 29.53
CA SER A 336 -7.76 -57.03 30.63
C SER A 336 -9.21 -57.24 30.21
N CYS A 337 -9.57 -58.50 29.96
CA CYS A 337 -10.95 -58.95 29.93
C CYS A 337 -11.52 -58.82 31.35
N GLU A 338 -12.23 -57.72 31.62
CA GLU A 338 -13.10 -57.63 32.79
C GLU A 338 -14.56 -57.64 32.30
N GLU A 339 -15.23 -58.75 32.59
CA GLU A 339 -16.68 -58.87 32.54
C GLU A 339 -17.25 -57.97 33.64
N ASP A 340 -17.69 -56.76 33.29
CA ASP A 340 -18.45 -55.93 34.21
C ASP A 340 -19.96 -55.95 33.86
N GLU A 341 -20.69 -56.54 34.79
CA GLU A 341 -22.14 -56.61 34.81
C GLU A 341 -22.77 -55.23 35.09
N GLN A 342 -23.80 -54.91 34.32
CA GLN A 342 -24.94 -54.08 34.71
C GLN A 342 -24.66 -52.64 35.14
N GLN A 343 -24.39 -51.77 34.16
CA GLN A 343 -24.99 -50.44 34.13
C GLN A 343 -25.80 -50.28 32.85
N GLN A 344 -26.96 -49.66 32.98
CA GLN A 344 -27.90 -49.38 31.92
C GLN A 344 -27.28 -48.28 31.05
N GLU A 345 -26.26 -48.63 30.26
CA GLU A 345 -25.56 -47.70 29.38
C GLU A 345 -26.55 -47.20 28.33
N GLU A 346 -26.81 -45.90 28.38
CA GLU A 346 -27.49 -45.20 27.30
C GLU A 346 -26.77 -45.55 25.99
N LYS A 347 -27.48 -46.14 25.03
CA LYS A 347 -26.95 -46.50 23.70
C LYS A 347 -26.75 -45.25 22.83
N ILE A 348 -26.04 -44.27 23.35
CA ILE A 348 -25.77 -43.00 22.71
C ILE A 348 -24.28 -42.96 22.43
N ALA A 349 -23.91 -42.94 21.15
CA ALA A 349 -22.52 -42.75 20.74
C ALA A 349 -22.15 -41.27 20.91
N LYS A 350 -21.19 -40.98 21.79
CA LYS A 350 -20.74 -39.61 22.14
C LYS A 350 -19.23 -39.46 21.93
N GLY A 351 -18.78 -38.26 21.58
CA GLY A 351 -17.35 -37.98 21.39
C GLY A 351 -16.73 -38.90 20.33
N LYS A 352 -15.53 -39.44 20.58
CA LYS A 352 -14.80 -40.31 19.63
C LYS A 352 -15.63 -41.52 19.16
N ASP A 353 -16.52 -42.03 20.00
CA ASP A 353 -17.39 -43.16 19.70
C ASP A 353 -18.47 -42.83 18.65
N ALA A 354 -18.80 -41.54 18.47
CA ALA A 354 -19.74 -41.05 17.46
C ALA A 354 -19.15 -40.99 16.05
N LEU A 355 -17.82 -40.94 15.92
CA LEU A 355 -17.13 -40.92 14.63
C LEU A 355 -17.22 -42.29 13.95
N SER A 356 -17.24 -42.29 12.62
CA SER A 356 -17.13 -43.53 11.85
C SER A 356 -15.74 -44.17 12.03
N ILE A 357 -15.62 -45.48 11.85
CA ILE A 357 -14.35 -46.21 12.02
C ILE A 357 -13.22 -45.70 11.10
N LEU A 358 -13.55 -45.13 9.94
CA LEU A 358 -12.56 -44.52 9.05
C LEU A 358 -12.31 -43.03 9.35
N ASP A 359 -13.21 -42.38 10.08
CA ASP A 359 -13.09 -40.96 10.46
C ASP A 359 -12.34 -40.80 11.79
N ASN A 360 -12.49 -41.77 12.70
CA ASN A 360 -11.71 -41.85 13.93
C ASN A 360 -10.23 -42.22 13.63
N PRO A 361 -9.25 -41.38 14.02
CA PRO A 361 -7.84 -41.62 13.75
C PRO A 361 -7.29 -42.95 14.31
N GLU A 362 -7.76 -43.37 15.49
CA GLU A 362 -7.26 -44.58 16.16
C GLU A 362 -7.63 -45.84 15.38
N THR A 363 -8.92 -46.00 15.07
CA THR A 363 -9.41 -47.13 14.27
C THR A 363 -8.94 -47.05 12.83
N ARG A 364 -8.80 -45.84 12.26
CA ARG A 364 -8.23 -45.68 10.91
C ARG A 364 -6.78 -46.17 10.85
N ASN A 365 -5.95 -45.88 11.85
CA ASN A 365 -4.58 -46.37 11.87
C ASN A 365 -4.55 -47.90 11.96
N SER A 366 -5.36 -48.51 12.82
CA SER A 366 -5.48 -49.98 12.88
C SER A 366 -5.96 -50.59 11.57
N PHE A 367 -6.88 -49.93 10.85
CA PHE A 367 -7.28 -50.35 9.50
C PHE A 367 -6.13 -50.26 8.49
N VAL A 368 -5.30 -49.21 8.57
CA VAL A 368 -4.12 -49.09 7.71
C VAL A 368 -3.09 -50.17 8.03
N ASP A 369 -2.92 -50.50 9.31
CA ASP A 369 -2.06 -51.60 9.74
C ASP A 369 -2.57 -52.94 9.18
N ASP A 370 -3.89 -53.20 9.25
CA ASP A 370 -4.53 -54.38 8.64
C ASP A 370 -4.33 -54.44 7.09
N LEU A 371 -4.18 -53.29 6.42
CA LEU A 371 -3.92 -53.26 4.96
C LEU A 371 -2.44 -53.46 4.60
N LEU A 372 -1.52 -53.16 5.52
CA LEU A 372 -0.08 -53.27 5.31
C LEU A 372 0.43 -54.68 5.63
N GLU A 373 -0.23 -55.38 6.55
CA GLU A 373 -0.04 -56.80 6.85
C GLU A 373 -0.42 -57.69 5.67
#